data_AF-A0A6L9XTI8-F1
#
_entry.id   AF-A0A6L9XTI8-F1
#
_cell.length_a   1.000
_cell.length_b   1.000
_cell.length_c   1.000
_cell.angle_alpha   90.00
_cell.angle_beta   90.00
_cell.angle_gamma   90.00
#
_symmetry.space_group_name_H-M   'P 1'
#
loop_
_entity.id
_entity.type
_entity.pdbx_description
1 polymer ?
#
loop_
_entity_poly.entity_id
_entity_poly.type
_entity_poly.pdbx_seq_one_letter_code
_entity_poly.pdbx_strand_id
1 'polypeptide(L)'
;MSSDRYPRVRIVEEGMREGMQIESASISSADKIALLDALSRTGLETIVVGSFVSPAWTPQMAHVDEVVAGFTPVDGVTYTALALNQRGRERMRDFMPPLSLPSDAPRTLVHLCDVFVRRNSNRSQADEIAEWPRIVERAVAEGETTAGIGINAAWGSNWLGRFDEDYRMDMLERQMRLWTDAGIIVDRVWIGDPMAWNLPDRVESQLLAIKERWPQITTFHLHLHDARGVALASAYQAIRCLGPDDTLVIDTSVGGMGGCPYGGHGRMTRMIPTEDFVDLLCELGIPCPVDQDAIIEASLLAEKVVGHELWGHLSRVGARPRGDRLYPVDMPFVETKEQAEHFRRGPAAYEGARSPWKSPVTSPVRDAVENGQDPSQAAHDFATTVVQTGIRCLT
;
A
#
# COMPACT_ATOMS: atom_id res chain seq x y z
N MET A 1 -10.66 -20.95 -4.04
CA MET A 1 -11.60 -19.90 -4.46
C MET A 1 -11.02 -19.29 -5.72
N SER A 2 -11.80 -19.20 -6.81
CA SER A 2 -11.26 -18.85 -8.13
C SER A 2 -10.76 -17.40 -8.15
N SER A 3 -9.50 -17.23 -8.57
CA SER A 3 -8.83 -15.96 -8.85
C SER A 3 -9.50 -15.13 -9.95
N ASP A 4 -10.50 -15.70 -10.64
CA ASP A 4 -11.07 -15.13 -11.87
C ASP A 4 -12.13 -14.04 -11.59
N ARG A 5 -12.32 -13.66 -10.33
CA ARG A 5 -13.27 -12.61 -9.93
C ARG A 5 -12.63 -11.23 -9.81
N TYR A 6 -11.36 -11.16 -9.43
CA TYR A 6 -10.69 -9.93 -9.01
C TYR A 6 -9.64 -9.48 -10.03
N PRO A 7 -9.31 -8.18 -10.09
CA PRO A 7 -8.19 -7.72 -10.91
C PRO A 7 -6.87 -8.34 -10.43
N ARG A 8 -5.88 -8.34 -11.30
CA ARG A 8 -4.49 -8.57 -10.86
C ARG A 8 -4.09 -7.39 -9.97
N VAL A 9 -3.74 -7.66 -8.71
CA VAL A 9 -3.26 -6.62 -7.80
C VAL A 9 -1.74 -6.60 -7.76
N ARG A 10 -1.15 -5.41 -7.85
CA ARG A 10 0.29 -5.17 -7.67
C ARG A 10 0.50 -4.14 -6.56
N ILE A 11 1.51 -4.36 -5.73
CA ILE A 11 1.91 -3.45 -4.66
C ILE A 11 3.17 -2.72 -5.09
N VAL A 12 3.18 -1.41 -4.90
CA VAL A 12 4.39 -0.59 -4.93
C VAL A 12 4.66 -0.11 -3.51
N GLU A 13 5.77 -0.55 -2.94
CA GLU A 13 6.18 -0.18 -1.60
C GLU A 13 6.91 1.17 -1.62
N GLU A 14 6.32 2.17 -0.98
CA GLU A 14 6.78 3.56 -0.94
C GLU A 14 7.49 3.93 0.38
N GLY A 15 7.63 2.99 1.32
CA GLY A 15 8.17 3.24 2.65
C GLY A 15 9.57 3.85 2.66
N MET A 16 10.45 3.40 1.76
CA MET A 16 11.80 3.95 1.66
C MET A 16 11.86 5.35 1.01
N ARG A 17 10.79 5.78 0.33
CA ARG A 17 10.70 7.07 -0.35
C ARG A 17 9.68 8.00 0.32
N GLU A 18 8.38 7.78 0.16
CA GLU A 18 7.33 8.58 0.82
C GLU A 18 7.44 8.50 2.35
N GLY A 19 7.63 7.29 2.87
CA GLY A 19 7.75 7.03 4.30
C GLY A 19 8.92 7.81 4.90
N MET A 20 10.13 7.46 4.49
CA MET A 20 11.36 8.08 5.01
C MET A 20 11.45 9.59 4.78
N GLN A 21 10.82 10.13 3.73
CA GLN A 21 10.88 11.57 3.42
C GLN A 21 10.27 12.45 4.52
N ILE A 22 9.28 11.93 5.26
CA ILE A 22 8.57 12.70 6.29
C ILE A 22 9.10 12.45 7.71
N GLU A 23 10.10 11.57 7.85
CA GLU A 23 10.70 11.22 9.13
C GLU A 23 11.95 12.02 9.46
N SER A 24 12.62 11.68 10.58
CA SER A 24 13.82 12.39 11.02
C SER A 24 14.95 12.28 10.00
N ALA A 25 15.57 13.42 9.67
CA ALA A 25 16.77 13.44 8.83
C ALA A 25 18.00 12.80 9.52
N SER A 26 17.93 12.54 10.83
CA SER A 26 19.01 11.90 11.59
C SER A 26 19.06 10.38 11.45
N ILE A 27 18.08 9.76 10.78
CA ILE A 27 18.07 8.31 10.53
C ILE A 27 19.26 7.96 9.64
N SER A 28 20.10 7.03 10.12
CA SER A 28 21.34 6.67 9.45
C SER A 28 21.11 5.91 8.14
N SER A 29 22.04 6.01 7.19
CA SER A 29 22.01 5.20 5.97
C SER A 29 22.02 3.69 6.30
N ALA A 30 22.73 3.28 7.37
CA ALA A 30 22.77 1.89 7.82
C ALA A 30 21.39 1.36 8.25
N ASP A 31 20.62 2.16 9.00
CA ASP A 31 19.26 1.80 9.41
C ASP A 31 18.31 1.71 8.21
N LYS A 32 18.44 2.65 7.26
CA LYS A 32 17.68 2.63 5.99
C LYS A 32 18.01 1.40 5.15
N ILE A 33 19.29 1.04 5.05
CA ILE A 33 19.74 -0.17 4.35
C ILE A 33 19.17 -1.42 5.02
N ALA A 34 19.24 -1.51 6.35
CA ALA A 34 18.71 -2.66 7.08
C ALA A 34 17.20 -2.85 6.82
N LEU A 35 16.44 -1.75 6.79
CA LEU A 35 15.01 -1.81 6.45
C LEU A 35 14.78 -2.20 4.98
N LEU A 36 15.52 -1.62 4.03
CA LEU A 36 15.40 -1.97 2.61
C LEU A 36 15.74 -3.44 2.33
N ASP A 37 16.75 -3.98 3.00
CA ASP A 37 17.11 -5.40 2.93
C ASP A 37 16.00 -6.30 3.49
N ALA A 38 15.38 -5.89 4.60
CA ALA A 38 14.25 -6.62 5.17
C ALA A 38 13.05 -6.62 4.20
N LEU A 39 12.68 -5.45 3.67
CA LEU A 39 11.60 -5.30 2.69
C LEU A 39 11.86 -6.12 1.43
N SER A 40 13.10 -6.13 0.93
CA SER A 40 13.51 -6.89 -0.27
C SER A 40 13.26 -8.40 -0.15
N ARG A 41 13.26 -8.94 1.07
CA ARG A 41 13.09 -10.37 1.33
C ARG A 41 11.65 -10.77 1.64
N THR A 42 10.72 -9.82 1.62
CA THR A 42 9.31 -10.09 1.90
C THR A 42 8.55 -10.69 0.72
N GLY A 43 9.09 -10.61 -0.50
CA GLY A 43 8.37 -10.98 -1.73
C GLY A 43 7.67 -9.81 -2.43
N LEU A 44 7.87 -8.57 -1.96
CA LEU A 44 7.44 -7.35 -2.67
C LEU A 44 8.03 -7.30 -4.08
N GLU A 45 7.19 -7.04 -5.08
CA GLU A 45 7.62 -7.00 -6.49
C GLU A 45 8.25 -5.65 -6.89
N THR A 46 7.88 -4.55 -6.22
CA THR A 46 8.36 -3.20 -6.55
C THR A 46 8.57 -2.38 -5.27
N ILE A 47 9.77 -1.81 -5.13
CA ILE A 47 10.13 -0.96 -3.98
C ILE A 47 10.70 0.36 -4.52
N VAL A 48 10.16 1.49 -4.04
CA VAL A 48 10.70 2.82 -4.31
C VAL A 48 11.71 3.15 -3.22
N VAL A 49 13.01 3.03 -3.54
CA VAL A 49 14.09 3.01 -2.55
C VAL A 49 14.49 4.38 -2.01
N GLY A 50 13.98 5.46 -2.62
CA GLY A 50 14.28 6.83 -2.21
C GLY A 50 14.12 7.84 -3.34
N SER A 51 14.72 9.01 -3.16
CA SER A 51 14.56 10.14 -4.08
C SER A 51 15.86 10.91 -4.31
N PHE A 52 16.26 11.07 -5.57
CA PHE A 52 17.39 11.89 -6.01
C PHE A 52 16.99 13.36 -6.14
N VAL A 53 16.57 13.95 -5.01
CA VAL A 53 16.13 15.35 -4.90
C VAL A 53 17.18 16.23 -4.22
N SER A 54 16.89 17.53 -4.13
CA SER A 54 17.77 18.46 -3.42
C SER A 54 17.72 18.21 -1.91
N PRO A 55 18.86 17.95 -1.24
CA PRO A 55 18.90 17.75 0.20
C PRO A 55 18.52 19.01 0.98
N ALA A 56 18.58 20.19 0.34
CA ALA A 56 18.15 21.44 0.97
C ALA A 56 16.65 21.47 1.30
N TRP A 57 15.84 20.75 0.50
CA TRP A 57 14.38 20.70 0.67
C TRP A 57 13.91 19.37 1.26
N THR A 58 14.69 18.31 1.06
CA THR A 58 14.39 16.97 1.57
C THR A 58 15.65 16.35 2.19
N PRO A 59 16.08 16.83 3.36
CA PRO A 59 17.32 16.37 3.99
C PRO A 59 17.32 14.87 4.32
N GLN A 60 16.14 14.28 4.55
CA GLN A 60 15.95 12.85 4.77
C GLN A 60 16.48 11.99 3.60
N MET A 61 16.47 12.55 2.38
CA MET A 61 16.87 11.86 1.14
C MET A 61 18.30 12.21 0.71
N ALA A 62 19.07 12.94 1.52
CA ALA A 62 20.39 13.45 1.14
C ALA A 62 21.38 12.35 0.74
N HIS A 63 21.32 11.21 1.44
CA HIS A 63 22.25 10.08 1.32
C HIS A 63 21.61 8.87 0.60
N VAL A 64 20.70 9.12 -0.35
CA VAL A 64 20.05 8.03 -1.10
C VAL A 64 21.07 7.18 -1.87
N ASP A 65 22.15 7.77 -2.35
CA ASP A 65 23.29 7.10 -2.98
C ASP A 65 23.94 6.05 -2.07
N GLU A 66 24.17 6.39 -0.80
CA GLU A 66 24.70 5.43 0.18
C GLU A 66 23.74 4.26 0.41
N VAL A 67 22.43 4.53 0.47
CA VAL A 67 21.41 3.49 0.64
C VAL A 67 21.40 2.55 -0.57
N VAL A 68 21.38 3.10 -1.78
CA VAL A 68 21.36 2.29 -3.02
C VAL A 68 22.65 1.51 -3.22
N ALA A 69 23.81 2.05 -2.81
CA ALA A 69 25.08 1.34 -2.89
C ALA A 69 25.25 0.25 -1.81
N GLY A 70 24.54 0.38 -0.68
CA GLY A 70 24.77 -0.44 0.51
C GLY A 70 23.82 -1.61 0.72
N PHE A 71 22.64 -1.61 0.07
CA PHE A 71 21.67 -2.70 0.20
C PHE A 71 22.02 -3.90 -0.67
N THR A 72 21.39 -5.04 -0.38
CA THR A 72 21.51 -6.30 -1.11
C THR A 72 20.26 -6.54 -1.96
N PRO A 73 20.31 -6.28 -3.28
CA PRO A 73 19.19 -6.51 -4.17
C PRO A 73 18.78 -7.98 -4.22
N VAL A 74 17.48 -8.23 -4.31
CA VAL A 74 16.90 -9.57 -4.46
C VAL A 74 16.37 -9.74 -5.88
N ASP A 75 16.72 -10.86 -6.52
CA ASP A 75 16.28 -11.19 -7.87
C ASP A 75 14.74 -11.23 -7.95
N GLY A 76 14.19 -10.63 -9.00
CA GLY A 76 12.74 -10.52 -9.21
C GLY A 76 12.09 -9.29 -8.58
N VAL A 77 12.81 -8.52 -7.74
CA VAL A 77 12.32 -7.25 -7.19
C VAL A 77 12.74 -6.08 -8.07
N THR A 78 11.79 -5.23 -8.43
CA THR A 78 12.06 -3.98 -9.16
C THR A 78 12.35 -2.85 -8.18
N TYR A 79 13.57 -2.34 -8.18
CA TYR A 79 13.96 -1.18 -7.37
C TYR A 79 13.90 0.09 -8.21
N THR A 80 13.11 1.07 -7.78
CA THR A 80 12.99 2.36 -8.46
C THR A 80 13.34 3.49 -7.51
N ALA A 81 13.60 4.69 -8.05
CA ALA A 81 13.80 5.89 -7.26
C ALA A 81 13.16 7.09 -7.96
N LEU A 82 12.77 8.09 -7.16
CA LEU A 82 12.20 9.32 -7.69
C LEU A 82 13.30 10.29 -8.14
N ALA A 83 13.18 10.87 -9.34
CA ALA A 83 14.08 11.91 -9.83
C ALA A 83 13.30 13.02 -10.55
N LEU A 84 13.12 14.16 -9.86
CA LEU A 84 12.24 15.25 -10.32
C LEU A 84 12.86 16.17 -11.38
N ASN A 85 14.19 16.19 -11.50
CA ASN A 85 14.89 17.04 -12.46
C ASN A 85 16.01 16.26 -13.20
N GLN A 86 16.55 16.86 -14.26
CA GLN A 86 17.58 16.24 -15.09
C GLN A 86 18.81 15.80 -14.29
N ARG A 87 19.31 16.65 -13.39
CA ARG A 87 20.46 16.32 -12.53
C ARG A 87 20.19 15.11 -11.63
N GLY A 88 18.98 14.99 -11.09
CA GLY A 88 18.57 13.83 -10.30
C GLY A 88 18.54 12.55 -11.14
N ARG A 89 18.07 12.64 -12.40
CA ARG A 89 18.06 11.50 -13.34
C ARG A 89 19.46 11.07 -13.75
N GLU A 90 20.36 12.03 -13.97
CA GLU A 90 21.77 11.75 -14.25
C GLU A 90 22.43 11.03 -13.07
N ARG A 91 22.24 11.53 -11.84
CA ARG A 91 22.72 10.85 -10.63
C ARG A 91 22.13 9.45 -10.48
N MET A 92 20.83 9.28 -10.69
CA MET A 92 20.15 7.99 -10.59
C MET A 92 20.72 6.96 -11.56
N ARG A 93 21.12 7.38 -12.77
CA ARG A 93 21.69 6.49 -13.80
C ARG A 93 22.99 5.82 -13.35
N ASP A 94 23.78 6.47 -12.50
CA ASP A 94 25.03 5.90 -11.98
C ASP A 94 24.80 4.70 -11.05
N PHE A 95 23.57 4.50 -10.58
CA PHE A 95 23.16 3.39 -9.70
C PHE A 95 22.29 2.36 -10.41
N MET A 96 22.34 2.31 -11.74
CA MET A 96 21.63 1.34 -12.56
C MET A 96 22.61 0.34 -13.19
N PRO A 97 22.56 -0.97 -12.86
CA PRO A 97 21.80 -1.62 -11.77
C PRO A 97 22.36 -1.30 -10.36
N PRO A 98 21.62 -1.56 -9.26
CA PRO A 98 20.36 -2.33 -9.18
C PRO A 98 19.08 -1.53 -9.42
N LEU A 99 19.16 -0.21 -9.54
CA LEU A 99 17.98 0.58 -9.89
C LEU A 99 17.53 0.25 -11.32
N SER A 100 16.21 0.29 -11.49
CA SER A 100 15.53 0.25 -12.77
C SER A 100 14.80 1.58 -12.97
N LEU A 101 14.60 1.95 -14.24
CA LEU A 101 13.59 2.96 -14.53
C LEU A 101 12.23 2.39 -14.07
N PRO A 102 11.32 3.24 -13.58
CA PRO A 102 9.94 2.81 -13.38
C PRO A 102 9.44 2.16 -14.68
N SER A 103 8.78 1.01 -14.61
CA SER A 103 8.28 0.29 -15.80
C SER A 103 7.08 0.98 -16.46
N ASP A 104 6.92 2.28 -16.24
CA ASP A 104 5.75 3.04 -16.66
C ASP A 104 5.96 3.59 -18.06
N ALA A 105 4.95 3.39 -18.90
CA ALA A 105 4.78 4.13 -20.13
C ALA A 105 4.85 5.65 -19.86
N PRO A 106 5.29 6.46 -20.83
CA PRO A 106 5.29 7.92 -20.68
C PRO A 106 3.90 8.42 -20.28
N ARG A 107 3.84 9.41 -19.39
CA ARG A 107 2.58 9.87 -18.80
C ARG A 107 2.48 11.38 -18.74
N THR A 108 1.31 11.90 -19.12
CA THR A 108 0.88 13.25 -18.72
C THR A 108 0.28 13.19 -17.32
N LEU A 109 0.55 14.21 -16.50
CA LEU A 109 0.07 14.31 -15.14
C LEU A 109 -0.25 15.77 -14.81
N VAL A 110 -1.27 16.00 -14.00
CA VAL A 110 -1.56 17.30 -13.42
C VAL A 110 -2.13 17.16 -12.03
N HIS A 111 -1.74 18.05 -11.13
CA HIS A 111 -2.43 18.20 -9.85
C HIS A 111 -3.62 19.14 -10.02
N LEU A 112 -4.77 18.72 -9.52
CA LEU A 112 -6.01 19.48 -9.62
C LEU A 112 -6.04 20.71 -8.68
N CYS A 113 -5.15 20.76 -7.69
CA CYS A 113 -5.02 21.88 -6.77
C CYS A 113 -3.81 22.76 -7.11
N ASP A 114 -4.05 23.92 -7.73
CA ASP A 114 -2.99 24.88 -8.07
C ASP A 114 -2.20 25.36 -6.83
N VAL A 115 -2.89 25.58 -5.70
CA VAL A 115 -2.25 25.98 -4.43
C VAL A 115 -1.25 24.91 -3.96
N PHE A 116 -1.61 23.63 -4.07
CA PHE A 116 -0.73 22.53 -3.69
C PHE A 116 0.54 22.48 -4.55
N VAL A 117 0.40 22.58 -5.88
CA VAL A 117 1.58 22.56 -6.79
C VAL A 117 2.51 23.71 -6.51
N ARG A 118 1.99 24.93 -6.29
CA ARG A 118 2.82 26.09 -5.98
C ARG A 118 3.62 25.88 -4.71
N ARG A 119 3.02 25.23 -3.70
CA ARG A 119 3.68 24.91 -2.43
C ARG A 119 4.68 23.77 -2.55
N ASN A 120 4.38 22.76 -3.36
CA ASN A 120 5.13 21.51 -3.44
C ASN A 120 6.31 21.60 -4.42
N SER A 121 6.13 22.26 -5.56
CA SER A 121 7.11 22.25 -6.66
C SER A 121 7.41 23.64 -7.24
N ASN A 122 6.86 24.72 -6.66
CA ASN A 122 6.98 26.08 -7.18
C ASN A 122 6.52 26.23 -8.64
N ARG A 123 5.54 25.41 -9.05
CA ARG A 123 4.89 25.48 -10.37
C ARG A 123 3.39 25.75 -10.18
N SER A 124 2.75 26.26 -11.22
CA SER A 124 1.29 26.31 -11.30
C SER A 124 0.73 25.06 -11.98
N GLN A 125 -0.56 24.81 -11.80
CA GLN A 125 -1.29 23.81 -12.59
C GLN A 125 -1.15 24.08 -14.09
N ALA A 126 -1.16 25.35 -14.50
CA ALA A 126 -0.99 25.73 -15.90
C ALA A 126 0.40 25.35 -16.43
N ASP A 127 1.46 25.46 -15.62
CA ASP A 127 2.81 25.06 -16.01
C ASP A 127 2.93 23.54 -16.18
N GLU A 128 2.16 22.73 -15.44
CA GLU A 128 2.11 21.28 -15.63
C GLU A 128 1.39 20.92 -16.93
N ILE A 129 0.27 21.60 -17.23
CA ILE A 129 -0.50 21.39 -18.45
C ILE A 129 0.30 21.84 -19.69
N ALA A 130 0.99 22.97 -19.62
CA ALA A 130 1.79 23.51 -20.74
C ALA A 130 2.96 22.59 -21.13
N GLU A 131 3.36 21.68 -20.25
CA GLU A 131 4.44 20.72 -20.46
C GLU A 131 3.99 19.47 -21.21
N TRP A 132 2.68 19.17 -21.23
CA TRP A 132 2.15 17.94 -21.84
C TRP A 132 2.53 17.74 -23.31
N PRO A 133 2.43 18.75 -24.21
CA PRO A 133 2.82 18.56 -25.62
C PRO A 133 4.26 18.07 -25.76
N ARG A 134 5.19 18.64 -24.97
CA ARG A 134 6.60 18.25 -24.98
C ARG A 134 6.82 16.82 -24.50
N ILE A 135 6.00 16.33 -23.58
CA ILE A 135 6.04 14.93 -23.11
C ILE A 135 5.59 13.99 -24.24
N VAL A 136 4.51 14.34 -24.94
CA VAL A 136 3.98 13.56 -26.06
C VAL A 136 4.96 13.55 -27.23
N GLU A 137 5.50 14.71 -27.62
CA GLU A 137 6.51 14.83 -28.68
C GLU A 137 7.75 13.96 -28.41
N ARG A 138 8.22 13.94 -27.15
CA ARG A 138 9.34 13.09 -26.75
C ARG A 138 9.00 11.60 -26.88
N ALA A 139 7.83 11.18 -26.41
CA ALA A 139 7.38 9.80 -26.51
C ALA A 139 7.28 9.33 -27.97
N VAL A 140 6.75 10.18 -28.86
CA VAL A 140 6.73 9.91 -30.31
C VAL A 140 8.15 9.75 -30.87
N ALA A 141 9.07 10.62 -30.48
CA ALA A 141 10.47 10.55 -30.92
C ALA A 141 11.20 9.30 -30.39
N GLU A 142 10.83 8.82 -29.21
CA GLU A 142 11.35 7.60 -28.58
C GLU A 142 10.69 6.32 -29.12
N GLY A 143 9.67 6.43 -29.97
CA GLY A 143 8.97 5.30 -30.59
C GLY A 143 7.98 4.59 -29.67
N GLU A 144 7.51 5.27 -28.64
CA GLU A 144 6.56 4.73 -27.67
C GLU A 144 5.19 4.49 -28.32
N THR A 145 4.57 3.34 -28.00
CA THR A 145 3.28 2.93 -28.57
C THR A 145 2.14 3.00 -27.55
N THR A 146 2.48 3.05 -26.27
CA THR A 146 1.51 3.20 -25.17
C THR A 146 1.88 4.36 -24.26
N ALA A 147 0.90 4.90 -23.55
CA ALA A 147 1.07 5.99 -22.60
C ALA A 147 0.09 5.89 -21.42
N GLY A 148 0.39 6.63 -20.37
CA GLY A 148 -0.53 6.88 -19.26
C GLY A 148 -1.09 8.30 -19.24
N ILE A 149 -2.21 8.46 -18.58
CA ILE A 149 -2.73 9.76 -18.15
C ILE A 149 -2.85 9.79 -16.63
N GLY A 150 -2.89 10.97 -16.02
CA GLY A 150 -3.03 11.01 -14.57
C GLY A 150 -3.49 12.33 -13.99
N ILE A 151 -4.08 12.21 -12.82
CA ILE A 151 -4.49 13.34 -11.99
C ILE A 151 -4.01 13.13 -10.56
N ASN A 152 -3.65 14.23 -9.90
CA ASN A 152 -3.21 14.26 -8.51
C ASN A 152 -4.06 15.28 -7.73
N ALA A 153 -4.11 15.19 -6.40
CA ALA A 153 -5.13 15.84 -5.57
C ALA A 153 -6.53 15.54 -6.13
N ALA A 154 -6.74 14.28 -6.54
CA ALA A 154 -7.81 13.92 -7.46
C ALA A 154 -9.19 14.24 -6.90
N TRP A 155 -9.51 13.81 -5.67
CA TRP A 155 -10.85 13.96 -5.10
C TRP A 155 -11.08 15.30 -4.37
N GLY A 156 -10.02 16.09 -4.17
CA GLY A 156 -10.10 17.36 -3.47
C GLY A 156 -8.76 17.82 -2.91
N SER A 157 -8.81 18.94 -2.21
CA SER A 157 -7.65 19.51 -1.53
C SER A 157 -8.03 20.26 -0.25
N ASN A 158 -7.06 20.36 0.65
CA ASN A 158 -7.23 21.10 1.90
C ASN A 158 -7.35 22.63 1.70
N TRP A 159 -7.17 23.14 0.48
CA TRP A 159 -7.29 24.56 0.16
C TRP A 159 -8.52 24.90 -0.69
N LEU A 160 -8.89 24.04 -1.63
CA LEU A 160 -9.97 24.30 -2.60
C LEU A 160 -11.21 23.44 -2.35
N GLY A 161 -11.18 22.56 -1.34
CA GLY A 161 -12.28 21.66 -1.04
C GLY A 161 -12.38 20.52 -2.04
N ARG A 162 -13.60 20.01 -2.22
CA ARG A 162 -13.91 18.86 -3.08
C ARG A 162 -13.77 19.24 -4.56
N PHE A 163 -13.33 18.29 -5.37
CA PHE A 163 -13.42 18.36 -6.83
C PHE A 163 -14.50 17.43 -7.35
N ASP A 164 -15.33 17.93 -8.26
CA ASP A 164 -16.42 17.15 -8.86
C ASP A 164 -15.90 16.16 -9.90
N GLU A 165 -16.69 15.13 -10.21
CA GLU A 165 -16.31 14.10 -11.18
C GLU A 165 -16.13 14.64 -12.59
N ASP A 166 -17.01 15.54 -13.03
CA ASP A 166 -16.93 16.14 -14.37
C ASP A 166 -15.61 16.87 -14.57
N TYR A 167 -15.16 17.66 -13.59
CA TYR A 167 -13.86 18.34 -13.67
C TYR A 167 -12.68 17.37 -13.80
N ARG A 168 -12.72 16.25 -13.07
CA ARG A 168 -11.69 15.21 -13.09
C ARG A 168 -11.67 14.51 -14.44
N MET A 169 -12.85 14.13 -14.95
CA MET A 169 -13.01 13.48 -16.26
C MET A 169 -12.62 14.39 -17.42
N ASP A 170 -12.98 15.68 -17.38
CA ASP A 170 -12.57 16.66 -18.39
C ASP A 170 -11.04 16.81 -18.44
N MET A 171 -10.38 16.81 -17.29
CA MET A 171 -8.92 16.90 -17.23
C MET A 171 -8.24 15.64 -17.78
N LEU A 172 -8.81 14.46 -17.53
CA LEU A 172 -8.34 13.20 -18.13
C LEU A 172 -8.60 13.17 -19.64
N GLU A 173 -9.74 13.67 -20.11
CA GLU A 173 -10.08 13.71 -21.53
C GLU A 173 -9.13 14.61 -22.33
N ARG A 174 -8.74 15.75 -21.77
CA ARG A 174 -7.73 16.62 -22.40
C ARG A 174 -6.39 15.91 -22.59
N GLN A 175 -5.98 15.11 -21.62
CA GLN A 175 -4.76 14.30 -21.72
C GLN A 175 -4.91 13.19 -22.77
N MET A 176 -6.04 12.47 -22.73
CA MET A 176 -6.36 11.42 -23.70
C MET A 176 -6.26 11.94 -25.14
N ARG A 177 -6.87 13.10 -25.44
CA ARG A 177 -6.85 13.71 -26.77
C ARG A 177 -5.43 13.94 -27.29
N LEU A 178 -4.53 14.47 -26.45
CA LEU A 178 -3.14 14.72 -26.84
C LEU A 178 -2.41 13.43 -27.28
N TRP A 179 -2.61 12.34 -26.54
CA TRP A 179 -2.00 11.05 -26.87
C TRP A 179 -2.63 10.42 -28.11
N THR A 180 -3.95 10.46 -28.24
CA THR A 180 -4.65 9.90 -29.40
C THR A 180 -4.35 10.65 -30.69
N ASP A 181 -4.22 11.98 -30.63
CA ASP A 181 -3.86 12.81 -31.80
C ASP A 181 -2.43 12.51 -32.27
N ALA A 182 -1.55 12.09 -31.35
CA ALA A 182 -0.21 11.62 -31.64
C ALA A 182 -0.15 10.13 -32.05
N GLY A 183 -1.28 9.42 -32.08
CA GLY A 183 -1.37 8.01 -32.45
C GLY A 183 -0.87 7.03 -31.38
N ILE A 184 -0.77 7.46 -30.12
CA ILE A 184 -0.32 6.64 -28.99
C ILE A 184 -1.53 6.15 -28.17
N ILE A 185 -1.54 4.86 -27.82
CA ILE A 185 -2.65 4.25 -27.08
C ILE A 185 -2.49 4.55 -25.57
N VAL A 186 -3.52 5.11 -24.95
CA VAL A 186 -3.56 5.24 -23.49
C VAL A 186 -4.19 3.99 -22.89
N ASP A 187 -3.40 3.17 -22.21
CA ASP A 187 -3.81 1.88 -21.62
C ASP A 187 -3.86 1.89 -20.08
N ARG A 188 -3.46 3.02 -19.47
CA ARG A 188 -3.32 3.15 -18.01
C ARG A 188 -3.66 4.54 -17.49
N VAL A 189 -4.13 4.57 -16.25
CA VAL A 189 -4.41 5.81 -15.50
C VAL A 189 -3.75 5.78 -14.12
N TRP A 190 -3.17 6.91 -13.72
CA TRP A 190 -2.63 7.14 -12.39
C TRP A 190 -3.47 8.18 -11.64
N ILE A 191 -3.90 7.87 -10.42
CA ILE A 191 -4.75 8.75 -9.61
C ILE A 191 -4.15 8.89 -8.21
N GLY A 192 -3.75 10.12 -7.86
CA GLY A 192 -3.13 10.43 -6.57
C GLY A 192 -4.01 11.27 -5.64
N ASP A 193 -3.89 10.99 -4.35
CA ASP A 193 -4.59 11.68 -3.27
C ASP A 193 -3.68 12.07 -2.09
N PRO A 194 -2.78 13.05 -2.28
CA PRO A 194 -1.78 13.49 -1.30
C PRO A 194 -2.39 14.12 -0.03
N MET A 195 -3.71 14.27 0.02
CA MET A 195 -4.42 14.97 1.09
C MET A 195 -5.56 14.14 1.71
N ALA A 196 -5.67 12.86 1.33
CA ALA A 196 -6.66 11.91 1.84
C ALA A 196 -8.11 12.41 1.70
N TRP A 197 -8.49 12.84 0.50
CA TRP A 197 -9.86 13.22 0.10
C TRP A 197 -10.66 12.09 -0.56
N ASN A 198 -10.02 10.94 -0.81
CA ASN A 198 -10.66 9.73 -1.31
C ASN A 198 -11.81 9.29 -0.40
N LEU A 199 -12.84 8.74 -1.02
CA LEU A 199 -13.90 7.96 -0.37
C LEU A 199 -14.23 6.77 -1.26
N PRO A 200 -14.62 5.62 -0.69
CA PRO A 200 -14.85 4.40 -1.46
C PRO A 200 -15.80 4.59 -2.66
N ASP A 201 -16.96 5.22 -2.45
CA ASP A 201 -17.97 5.48 -3.49
C ASP A 201 -17.42 6.37 -4.62
N ARG A 202 -16.55 7.33 -4.28
CA ARG A 202 -15.95 8.24 -5.26
C ARG A 202 -14.78 7.61 -6.02
N VAL A 203 -14.10 6.64 -5.42
CA VAL A 203 -13.10 5.84 -6.12
C VAL A 203 -13.82 4.93 -7.11
N GLU A 204 -14.87 4.22 -6.67
CA GLU A 204 -15.69 3.39 -7.55
C GLU A 204 -16.23 4.16 -8.75
N SER A 205 -16.95 5.27 -8.50
CA SER A 205 -17.54 6.11 -9.55
C SER A 205 -16.49 6.55 -10.56
N GLN A 206 -15.32 7.00 -10.08
CA GLN A 206 -14.23 7.45 -10.94
C GLN A 206 -13.66 6.33 -11.82
N LEU A 207 -13.45 5.14 -11.27
CA LEU A 207 -12.90 4.00 -12.02
C LEU A 207 -13.89 3.48 -13.06
N LEU A 208 -15.18 3.36 -12.69
CA LEU A 208 -16.23 2.91 -13.60
C LEU A 208 -16.45 3.92 -14.74
N ALA A 209 -16.45 5.23 -14.45
CA ALA A 209 -16.55 6.26 -15.48
C ALA A 209 -15.37 6.24 -16.47
N ILE A 210 -14.16 5.99 -15.98
CA ILE A 210 -12.97 5.82 -16.84
C ILE A 210 -13.13 4.59 -17.74
N LYS A 211 -13.55 3.44 -17.18
CA LYS A 211 -13.76 2.21 -17.94
C LYS A 211 -14.85 2.32 -19.00
N GLU A 212 -15.97 2.95 -18.65
CA GLU A 212 -17.08 3.18 -19.57
C GLU A 212 -16.66 4.07 -20.74
N ARG A 213 -15.92 5.15 -20.45
CA ARG A 213 -15.49 6.10 -21.48
C ARG A 213 -14.31 5.61 -22.31
N TRP A 214 -13.38 4.88 -21.69
CA TRP A 214 -12.13 4.39 -22.31
C TRP A 214 -11.85 2.93 -21.94
N PRO A 215 -12.54 1.97 -22.59
CA PRO A 215 -12.39 0.54 -22.28
C PRO A 215 -10.97 -0.02 -22.50
N GLN A 216 -10.13 0.66 -23.27
CA GLN A 216 -8.74 0.29 -23.47
C GLN A 216 -7.85 0.52 -22.23
N ILE A 217 -8.31 1.35 -21.27
CA ILE A 217 -7.62 1.54 -19.99
C ILE A 217 -7.90 0.32 -19.11
N THR A 218 -6.88 -0.52 -18.96
CA THR A 218 -6.96 -1.76 -18.17
C THR A 218 -6.03 -1.74 -16.96
N THR A 219 -5.13 -0.75 -16.86
CA THR A 219 -4.25 -0.58 -15.70
C THR A 219 -4.62 0.66 -14.89
N PHE A 220 -4.98 0.48 -13.63
CA PHE A 220 -5.37 1.53 -12.70
C PHE A 220 -4.35 1.61 -11.58
N HIS A 221 -3.69 2.74 -11.42
CA HIS A 221 -2.71 2.97 -10.36
C HIS A 221 -3.24 4.00 -9.38
N LEU A 222 -3.48 3.58 -8.13
CA LEU A 222 -3.97 4.44 -7.06
C LEU A 222 -2.89 4.71 -6.01
N HIS A 223 -2.64 6.00 -5.78
CA HIS A 223 -1.78 6.49 -4.70
C HIS A 223 -2.66 7.16 -3.64
N LEU A 224 -3.09 6.38 -2.65
CA LEU A 224 -4.08 6.80 -1.67
C LEU A 224 -3.43 7.04 -0.30
N HIS A 225 -3.58 8.26 0.21
CA HIS A 225 -3.21 8.56 1.59
C HIS A 225 -4.37 8.34 2.57
N ASP A 226 -4.01 8.09 3.83
CA ASP A 226 -4.93 7.56 4.84
C ASP A 226 -5.19 8.49 6.04
N ALA A 227 -5.08 9.81 5.85
CA ALA A 227 -5.22 10.78 6.94
C ALA A 227 -6.58 10.73 7.67
N ARG A 228 -7.57 10.09 7.04
CA ARG A 228 -8.95 9.94 7.53
C ARG A 228 -9.40 8.48 7.66
N GLY A 229 -8.48 7.51 7.55
CA GLY A 229 -8.76 6.08 7.80
C GLY A 229 -9.66 5.42 6.77
N VAL A 230 -9.63 5.86 5.51
CA VAL A 230 -10.51 5.39 4.42
C VAL A 230 -9.75 4.86 3.20
N ALA A 231 -8.42 4.98 3.15
CA ALA A 231 -7.64 4.59 1.99
C ALA A 231 -7.70 3.08 1.73
N LEU A 232 -7.60 2.25 2.77
CA LEU A 232 -7.74 0.79 2.64
C LEU A 232 -9.16 0.40 2.19
N ALA A 233 -10.19 1.09 2.68
CA ALA A 233 -11.56 0.88 2.25
C ALA A 233 -11.78 1.29 0.77
N SER A 234 -11.13 2.37 0.33
CA SER A 234 -11.14 2.80 -1.07
C SER A 234 -10.37 1.84 -1.99
N ALA A 235 -9.23 1.31 -1.54
CA ALA A 235 -8.51 0.27 -2.27
C ALA A 235 -9.33 -1.02 -2.37
N TYR A 236 -10.00 -1.43 -1.28
CA TYR A 236 -10.95 -2.53 -1.30
C TYR A 236 -12.07 -2.27 -2.32
N GLN A 237 -12.66 -1.07 -2.35
CA GLN A 237 -13.70 -0.76 -3.32
C GLN A 237 -13.18 -0.84 -4.78
N ALA A 238 -11.96 -0.39 -5.05
CA ALA A 238 -11.33 -0.56 -6.36
C ALA A 238 -11.18 -2.03 -6.75
N ILE A 239 -10.76 -2.91 -5.82
CA ILE A 239 -10.70 -4.36 -6.03
C ILE A 239 -12.10 -4.91 -6.37
N ARG A 240 -13.15 -4.40 -5.73
CA ARG A 240 -14.52 -4.90 -5.86
C ARG A 240 -15.20 -4.49 -7.17
N CYS A 241 -14.85 -3.33 -7.75
CA CYS A 241 -15.49 -2.83 -8.97
C CYS A 241 -14.70 -3.13 -10.26
N LEU A 242 -13.40 -3.42 -10.16
CA LEU A 242 -12.59 -3.90 -11.27
C LEU A 242 -12.76 -5.40 -11.50
N GLY A 243 -12.45 -5.85 -12.72
CA GLY A 243 -12.60 -7.23 -13.17
C GLY A 243 -11.27 -7.93 -13.45
N PRO A 244 -11.31 -9.23 -13.81
CA PRO A 244 -10.11 -10.05 -14.00
C PRO A 244 -9.19 -9.61 -15.15
N ASP A 245 -9.72 -8.86 -16.13
CA ASP A 245 -8.93 -8.31 -17.24
C ASP A 245 -8.19 -7.01 -16.86
N ASP A 246 -8.42 -6.49 -15.66
CA ASP A 246 -7.77 -5.27 -15.18
C ASP A 246 -6.54 -5.59 -14.29
N THR A 247 -5.61 -4.64 -14.26
CA THR A 247 -4.54 -4.56 -13.27
C THR A 247 -4.78 -3.37 -12.35
N LEU A 248 -4.80 -3.62 -11.04
CA LEU A 248 -4.86 -2.60 -10.00
C LEU A 248 -3.50 -2.50 -9.31
N VAL A 249 -2.83 -1.36 -9.46
CA VAL A 249 -1.61 -1.02 -8.74
C VAL A 249 -1.98 -0.13 -7.56
N ILE A 250 -1.61 -0.54 -6.34
CA ILE A 250 -1.81 0.24 -5.13
C ILE A 250 -0.44 0.59 -4.55
N ASP A 251 -0.22 1.88 -4.31
CA ASP A 251 0.92 2.32 -3.51
C ASP A 251 0.60 2.12 -2.03
N THR A 252 1.45 1.36 -1.34
CA THR A 252 1.39 1.15 0.10
C THR A 252 2.70 1.57 0.73
N SER A 253 2.73 1.66 2.05
CA SER A 253 3.95 1.96 2.78
C SER A 253 3.99 1.15 4.06
N VAL A 254 5.12 0.50 4.33
CA VAL A 254 5.28 -0.37 5.51
C VAL A 254 4.91 0.37 6.81
N GLY A 255 4.06 -0.22 7.65
CA GLY A 255 3.57 0.44 8.87
C GLY A 255 2.68 1.67 8.62
N GLY A 256 2.32 1.97 7.38
CA GLY A 256 1.48 3.11 6.99
C GLY A 256 2.19 4.46 7.07
N MET A 257 3.53 4.47 7.18
CA MET A 257 4.27 5.73 7.18
C MET A 257 4.19 6.45 5.84
N GLY A 258 4.41 7.75 5.83
CA GLY A 258 4.41 8.56 4.61
C GLY A 258 3.46 9.72 4.68
N GLY A 259 3.59 10.62 3.72
CA GLY A 259 2.85 11.86 3.71
C GLY A 259 3.62 12.99 3.06
N CYS A 260 2.87 13.90 2.46
CA CYS A 260 3.45 15.08 1.86
C CYS A 260 3.57 16.22 2.90
N PRO A 261 4.78 16.75 3.18
CA PRO A 261 4.94 17.90 4.09
C PRO A 261 4.22 19.15 3.55
N TYR A 262 4.02 19.21 2.23
CA TYR A 262 3.36 20.32 1.57
C TYR A 262 1.83 20.18 1.55
N GLY A 263 1.28 19.01 1.90
CA GLY A 263 -0.15 18.66 1.90
C GLY A 263 -0.95 19.16 3.11
N GLY A 264 -0.31 19.81 4.08
CA GLY A 264 -0.95 20.43 5.24
C GLY A 264 -1.00 19.57 6.51
N HIS A 265 -0.94 18.24 6.39
CA HIS A 265 -0.94 17.31 7.54
C HIS A 265 0.41 16.61 7.78
N GLY A 266 1.38 16.78 6.88
CA GLY A 266 2.72 16.19 7.01
C GLY A 266 2.65 14.69 7.27
N ARG A 267 3.33 14.23 8.31
CA ARG A 267 3.38 12.81 8.71
C ARG A 267 2.01 12.22 9.06
N MET A 268 1.04 13.04 9.46
CA MET A 268 -0.31 12.56 9.77
C MET A 268 -1.14 12.24 8.53
N THR A 269 -0.60 12.52 7.34
CA THR A 269 -1.24 12.15 6.08
C THR A 269 -1.27 10.63 5.88
N ARG A 270 -0.18 9.92 6.23
CA ARG A 270 -0.05 8.45 6.23
C ARG A 270 -0.36 7.78 4.89
N MET A 271 -0.08 6.49 4.79
CA MET A 271 -0.49 5.65 3.66
C MET A 271 -1.11 4.36 4.17
N ILE A 272 -1.67 3.57 3.26
CA ILE A 272 -2.14 2.22 3.58
C ILE A 272 -0.94 1.41 4.10
N PRO A 273 -1.00 0.84 5.32
CA PRO A 273 0.04 -0.07 5.80
C PRO A 273 0.16 -1.28 4.87
N THR A 274 1.36 -1.53 4.36
CA THR A 274 1.61 -2.64 3.42
C THR A 274 1.16 -3.98 4.00
N GLU A 275 1.47 -4.25 5.26
CA GLU A 275 1.08 -5.47 5.95
C GLU A 275 -0.45 -5.63 6.03
N ASP A 276 -1.19 -4.56 6.27
CA ASP A 276 -2.66 -4.60 6.38
C ASP A 276 -3.30 -4.85 5.00
N PHE A 277 -2.72 -4.28 3.94
CA PHE A 277 -3.18 -4.55 2.59
C PHE A 277 -2.87 -5.97 2.14
N VAL A 278 -1.68 -6.50 2.48
CA VAL A 278 -1.31 -7.89 2.21
C VAL A 278 -2.27 -8.86 2.91
N ASP A 279 -2.63 -8.62 4.18
CA ASP A 279 -3.65 -9.44 4.87
C ASP A 279 -4.99 -9.42 4.14
N LEU A 280 -5.46 -8.23 3.72
CA LEU A 280 -6.68 -8.12 2.93
C LEU A 280 -6.61 -8.98 1.65
N LEU A 281 -5.50 -8.92 0.89
CA LEU A 281 -5.34 -9.68 -0.35
C LEU A 281 -5.37 -11.20 -0.10
N CYS A 282 -4.59 -11.69 0.88
CA CYS A 282 -4.55 -13.09 1.26
C CYS A 282 -5.97 -13.62 1.58
N GLU A 283 -6.76 -12.78 2.24
CA GLU A 283 -8.04 -13.16 2.82
C GLU A 283 -9.20 -13.06 1.84
N LEU A 284 -9.03 -12.25 0.81
CA LEU A 284 -9.86 -12.28 -0.39
C LEU A 284 -9.46 -13.41 -1.35
N GLY A 285 -8.34 -14.10 -1.09
CA GLY A 285 -7.79 -15.13 -1.97
C GLY A 285 -7.19 -14.56 -3.25
N ILE A 286 -6.76 -13.29 -3.25
CA ILE A 286 -6.06 -12.66 -4.35
C ILE A 286 -4.58 -13.07 -4.27
N PRO A 287 -3.97 -13.59 -5.35
CA PRO A 287 -2.56 -13.97 -5.34
C PRO A 287 -1.67 -12.80 -4.91
N CYS A 288 -0.91 -13.01 -3.84
CA CYS A 288 0.06 -12.05 -3.31
C CYS A 288 1.34 -12.83 -2.96
N PRO A 289 2.49 -12.50 -3.58
CA PRO A 289 3.75 -13.20 -3.29
C PRO A 289 4.39 -12.79 -1.96
N VAL A 290 3.80 -11.82 -1.24
CA VAL A 290 4.37 -11.26 -0.01
C VAL A 290 4.14 -12.20 1.17
N ASP A 291 5.22 -12.55 1.86
CA ASP A 291 5.20 -13.31 3.11
C ASP A 291 4.70 -12.42 4.26
N GLN A 292 3.57 -12.81 4.87
CA GLN A 292 2.93 -12.06 5.94
C GLN A 292 3.79 -11.94 7.20
N ASP A 293 4.52 -13.00 7.57
CA ASP A 293 5.36 -12.98 8.76
C ASP A 293 6.59 -12.08 8.52
N ALA A 294 7.19 -12.14 7.32
CA ALA A 294 8.31 -11.28 6.93
C ALA A 294 7.95 -9.79 6.85
N ILE A 295 6.78 -9.43 6.28
CA ILE A 295 6.36 -8.01 6.21
C ILE A 295 6.00 -7.46 7.59
N ILE A 296 5.49 -8.30 8.50
CA ILE A 296 5.29 -7.92 9.91
C ILE A 296 6.63 -7.61 10.59
N GLU A 297 7.66 -8.44 10.37
CA GLU A 297 9.01 -8.17 10.89
C GLU A 297 9.61 -6.89 10.31
N ALA A 298 9.44 -6.65 9.01
CA ALA A 298 9.88 -5.42 8.37
C ALA A 298 9.15 -4.18 8.93
N SER A 299 7.85 -4.29 9.25
CA SER A 299 7.08 -3.22 9.89
C SER A 299 7.59 -2.88 11.28
N LEU A 300 7.84 -3.88 12.14
CA LEU A 300 8.43 -3.62 13.46
C LEU A 300 9.88 -3.10 13.38
N LEU A 301 10.64 -3.50 12.37
CA LEU A 301 11.95 -2.90 12.10
C LEU A 301 11.80 -1.43 11.71
N ALA A 302 10.84 -1.09 10.85
CA ALA A 302 10.57 0.28 10.46
C ALA A 302 10.28 1.17 11.68
N GLU A 303 9.52 0.70 12.67
CA GLU A 303 9.28 1.45 13.92
C GLU A 303 10.57 1.76 14.67
N LYS A 304 11.49 0.79 14.74
CA LYS A 304 12.80 0.98 15.39
C LYS A 304 13.63 2.01 14.63
N VAL A 305 13.59 1.97 13.29
CA VAL A 305 14.31 2.89 12.41
C VAL A 305 13.78 4.33 12.55
N VAL A 306 12.46 4.51 12.55
CA VAL A 306 11.85 5.86 12.68
C VAL A 306 11.77 6.35 14.13
N GLY A 307 11.95 5.45 15.10
CA GLY A 307 11.99 5.76 16.53
C GLY A 307 10.63 6.05 17.16
N HIS A 308 9.54 5.62 16.51
CA HIS A 308 8.18 5.75 17.06
C HIS A 308 7.26 4.66 16.51
N GLU A 309 6.11 4.51 17.18
CA GLU A 309 5.07 3.58 16.74
C GLU A 309 4.45 4.00 15.40
N LEU A 310 4.27 3.03 14.52
CA LEU A 310 3.62 3.09 13.22
C LEU A 310 2.18 2.55 13.29
N TRP A 311 1.42 2.68 12.20
CA TRP A 311 -0.05 2.55 12.19
C TRP A 311 -0.58 1.23 11.64
N GLY A 312 0.29 0.32 11.21
CA GLY A 312 -0.12 -1.02 10.79
C GLY A 312 -0.78 -1.80 11.92
N HIS A 313 -1.91 -2.45 11.60
CA HIS A 313 -2.65 -3.27 12.55
C HIS A 313 -2.13 -4.70 12.59
N LEU A 314 -1.80 -5.27 11.42
CA LEU A 314 -1.35 -6.66 11.32
C LEU A 314 -0.07 -6.89 12.11
N SER A 315 0.85 -5.92 12.15
CA SER A 315 2.08 -6.00 12.93
C SER A 315 1.85 -6.09 14.45
N ARG A 316 0.62 -5.81 14.93
CA ARG A 316 0.23 -5.87 16.35
C ARG A 316 -0.41 -7.18 16.75
N VAL A 317 -1.14 -7.82 15.83
CA VAL A 317 -2.01 -8.96 16.16
C VAL A 317 -1.73 -10.21 15.35
N GLY A 318 -0.89 -10.10 14.32
CA GLY A 318 -0.58 -11.20 13.41
C GLY A 318 -1.70 -11.51 12.42
N ALA A 319 -1.38 -12.36 11.45
CA ALA A 319 -2.36 -12.92 10.52
C ALA A 319 -3.42 -13.75 11.26
N ARG A 320 -4.61 -13.88 10.64
CA ARG A 320 -5.69 -14.72 11.17
C ARG A 320 -5.19 -16.16 11.36
N PRO A 321 -5.25 -16.72 12.58
CA PRO A 321 -4.69 -18.03 12.85
C PRO A 321 -5.52 -19.14 12.21
N ARG A 322 -4.85 -20.17 11.69
CA ARG A 322 -5.45 -21.34 11.03
C ARG A 322 -4.66 -22.60 11.37
N GLY A 323 -5.32 -23.76 11.34
CA GLY A 323 -4.66 -25.04 11.56
C GLY A 323 -3.89 -25.07 12.88
N ASP A 324 -2.60 -25.41 12.81
CA ASP A 324 -1.68 -25.48 13.95
C ASP A 324 -1.33 -24.11 14.56
N ARG A 325 -1.61 -23.00 13.87
CA ARG A 325 -1.46 -21.63 14.40
C ARG A 325 -2.67 -21.18 15.24
N LEU A 326 -3.76 -21.96 15.28
CA LEU A 326 -4.90 -21.65 16.15
C LEU A 326 -4.46 -21.58 17.61
N TYR A 327 -4.87 -20.51 18.30
CA TYR A 327 -4.41 -20.25 19.65
C TYR A 327 -4.78 -21.38 20.62
N PRO A 328 -3.93 -21.66 21.62
CA PRO A 328 -4.24 -22.63 22.66
C PRO A 328 -5.56 -22.29 23.36
N VAL A 329 -6.41 -23.29 23.60
CA VAL A 329 -7.71 -23.09 24.27
C VAL A 329 -7.52 -22.54 25.69
N ASP A 330 -6.44 -22.97 26.34
CA ASP A 330 -6.01 -22.55 27.68
C ASP A 330 -5.04 -21.36 27.69
N MET A 331 -4.98 -20.57 26.62
CA MET A 331 -4.15 -19.37 26.58
C MET A 331 -4.56 -18.41 27.72
N PRO A 332 -3.62 -17.82 28.48
CA PRO A 332 -3.93 -16.91 29.58
C PRO A 332 -4.55 -15.59 29.12
N PHE A 333 -5.01 -14.78 30.08
CA PHE A 333 -5.58 -13.46 29.81
C PHE A 333 -4.53 -12.53 29.21
N VAL A 334 -4.72 -12.12 27.96
CA VAL A 334 -3.87 -11.18 27.21
C VAL A 334 -4.43 -9.77 27.37
N GLU A 335 -3.65 -8.86 27.95
CA GLU A 335 -4.06 -7.47 28.24
C GLU A 335 -3.13 -6.43 27.62
N THR A 336 -1.84 -6.73 27.58
CA THR A 336 -0.80 -5.80 27.15
C THR A 336 -0.39 -6.04 25.69
N LYS A 337 0.21 -5.02 25.06
CA LYS A 337 0.74 -5.13 23.70
C LYS A 337 1.81 -6.23 23.62
N GLU A 338 2.69 -6.30 24.61
CA GLU A 338 3.77 -7.30 24.67
C GLU A 338 3.23 -8.73 24.76
N GLN A 339 2.12 -8.93 25.48
CA GLN A 339 1.44 -10.23 25.55
C GLN A 339 0.75 -10.59 24.24
N ALA A 340 0.18 -9.60 23.54
CA ALA A 340 -0.48 -9.80 22.24
C ALA A 340 0.50 -10.24 21.14
N GLU A 341 1.80 -9.98 21.29
CA GLU A 341 2.86 -10.44 20.38
C GLU A 341 3.15 -11.95 20.42
N HIS A 342 2.32 -12.74 21.12
CA HIS A 342 2.49 -14.19 21.22
C HIS A 342 2.47 -14.93 19.88
N PHE A 343 1.84 -14.37 18.84
CA PHE A 343 1.87 -14.92 17.48
C PHE A 343 3.30 -14.94 16.88
N ARG A 344 4.20 -14.09 17.36
CA ARG A 344 5.62 -14.03 17.00
C ARG A 344 6.53 -14.62 18.05
N ARG A 345 6.27 -14.29 19.32
CA ARG A 345 7.16 -14.61 20.46
C ARG A 345 6.79 -15.93 21.15
N GLY A 346 5.71 -16.57 20.71
CA GLY A 346 5.18 -17.78 21.32
C GLY A 346 4.64 -17.55 22.73
N PRO A 347 4.44 -18.64 23.49
CA PRO A 347 3.84 -18.57 24.83
C PRO A 347 4.61 -17.75 25.85
N ALA A 348 5.90 -17.50 25.63
CA ALA A 348 6.72 -16.66 26.51
C ALA A 348 6.22 -15.20 26.56
N ALA A 349 5.48 -14.73 25.54
CA ALA A 349 4.90 -13.38 25.52
C ALA A 349 3.93 -13.12 26.68
N TYR A 350 3.23 -14.16 27.13
CA TYR A 350 2.24 -14.09 28.20
C TYR A 350 2.64 -14.90 29.44
N GLU A 351 3.94 -15.13 29.64
CA GLU A 351 4.44 -15.74 30.86
C GLU A 351 4.09 -14.87 32.08
N GLY A 352 3.53 -15.49 33.12
CA GLY A 352 3.04 -14.78 34.31
C GLY A 352 1.71 -14.05 34.14
N ALA A 353 1.08 -14.10 32.95
CA ALA A 353 -0.27 -13.59 32.77
C ALA A 353 -1.28 -14.41 33.59
N ARG A 354 -2.35 -13.75 34.04
CA ARG A 354 -3.39 -14.38 34.85
C ARG A 354 -4.25 -15.31 34.01
N SER A 355 -4.68 -16.43 34.59
CA SER A 355 -5.73 -17.29 34.02
C SER A 355 -7.00 -17.14 34.85
N PRO A 356 -7.99 -16.31 34.43
CA PRO A 356 -9.17 -16.02 35.23
C PRO A 356 -10.16 -17.20 35.34
N TRP A 357 -9.97 -18.27 34.58
CA TRP A 357 -10.84 -19.44 34.57
C TRP A 357 -10.54 -20.37 35.76
N LYS A 358 -11.60 -20.95 36.35
CA LYS A 358 -11.49 -21.82 37.54
C LYS A 358 -10.90 -23.20 37.23
N SER A 359 -11.00 -23.64 35.98
CA SER A 359 -10.49 -24.90 35.46
C SER A 359 -9.98 -24.67 34.02
N PRO A 360 -9.15 -25.57 33.49
CA PRO A 360 -8.79 -25.56 32.07
C PRO A 360 -10.05 -25.49 31.18
N VAL A 361 -9.99 -24.65 30.16
CA VAL A 361 -11.01 -24.47 29.14
C VAL A 361 -10.93 -25.64 28.16
N THR A 362 -12.02 -26.38 28.05
CA THR A 362 -12.19 -27.47 27.09
C THR A 362 -13.25 -27.11 26.07
N SER A 363 -13.11 -27.53 24.82
CA SER A 363 -14.11 -27.28 23.78
C SER A 363 -14.25 -28.47 22.84
N PRO A 364 -15.35 -29.23 22.93
CA PRO A 364 -15.62 -30.33 22.00
C PRO A 364 -15.71 -29.86 20.54
N VAL A 365 -16.11 -28.60 20.31
CA VAL A 365 -16.09 -27.98 18.98
C VAL A 365 -14.66 -27.75 18.50
N ARG A 366 -13.73 -27.37 19.40
CA ARG A 366 -12.31 -27.27 19.05
C ARG A 366 -11.73 -28.64 18.72
N ASP A 367 -12.02 -29.65 19.53
CA ASP A 367 -11.57 -31.03 19.29
C ASP A 367 -12.05 -31.51 17.91
N ALA A 368 -13.30 -31.22 17.55
CA ALA A 368 -13.86 -31.51 16.24
C ALA A 368 -13.10 -30.80 15.11
N VAL A 369 -12.81 -29.50 15.26
CA VAL A 369 -12.01 -28.72 14.29
C VAL A 369 -10.61 -29.29 14.12
N GLU A 370 -9.95 -29.69 15.21
CA GLU A 370 -8.61 -30.31 15.18
C GLU A 370 -8.64 -31.67 14.49
N ASN A 371 -9.78 -32.37 14.53
CA ASN A 371 -10.04 -33.60 13.77
C ASN A 371 -10.55 -33.34 12.33
N GLY A 372 -10.53 -32.10 11.86
CA GLY A 372 -10.92 -31.72 10.50
C GLY A 372 -12.43 -31.68 10.24
N GLN A 373 -13.25 -31.62 11.28
CA GLN A 373 -14.70 -31.53 11.17
C GLN A 373 -15.18 -30.08 11.03
N ASP A 374 -16.36 -29.89 10.42
CA ASP A 374 -16.99 -28.57 10.33
C ASP A 374 -17.41 -28.07 11.73
N PRO A 375 -16.98 -26.88 12.17
CA PRO A 375 -17.29 -26.36 13.50
C PRO A 375 -18.79 -26.11 13.72
N SER A 376 -19.54 -25.75 12.66
CA SER A 376 -20.97 -25.46 12.77
C SER A 376 -21.76 -26.74 13.00
N GLN A 377 -21.41 -27.79 12.25
CA GLN A 377 -22.00 -29.12 12.42
C GLN A 377 -21.66 -29.70 13.79
N ALA A 378 -20.39 -29.63 14.20
CA ALA A 378 -19.97 -30.10 15.52
C ALA A 378 -20.74 -29.38 16.64
N ALA A 379 -20.84 -28.05 16.58
CA ALA A 379 -21.61 -27.28 17.55
C ALA A 379 -23.09 -27.68 17.60
N HIS A 380 -23.71 -27.93 16.43
CA HIS A 380 -25.09 -28.40 16.34
C HIS A 380 -25.29 -29.78 16.99
N ASP A 381 -24.38 -30.72 16.71
CA ASP A 381 -24.44 -32.08 17.22
C ASP A 381 -24.25 -32.11 18.74
N PHE A 382 -23.31 -31.32 19.26
CA PHE A 382 -23.10 -31.17 20.70
C PHE A 382 -24.30 -30.53 21.39
N ALA A 383 -24.88 -29.47 20.82
CA ALA A 383 -26.07 -28.83 21.38
C ALA A 383 -27.25 -29.80 21.46
N THR A 384 -27.45 -30.60 20.40
CA THR A 384 -28.50 -31.62 20.34
C THR A 384 -28.29 -32.71 21.39
N THR A 385 -27.05 -33.16 21.56
CA THR A 385 -26.68 -34.18 22.55
C THR A 385 -26.92 -33.69 23.98
N VAL A 386 -26.55 -32.44 24.30
CA VAL A 386 -26.79 -31.83 25.62
C VAL A 386 -28.29 -31.75 25.93
N VAL A 387 -29.10 -31.34 24.95
CA VAL A 387 -30.56 -31.24 25.09
C VAL A 387 -31.21 -32.63 25.28
N GLN A 388 -30.76 -33.64 24.54
CA GLN A 388 -31.32 -35.00 24.59
C GLN A 388 -30.91 -35.78 25.83
N THR A 389 -29.69 -35.59 26.34
CA THR A 389 -29.15 -36.37 27.47
C THR A 389 -29.36 -35.70 28.82
N GLY A 390 -29.74 -34.41 28.86
CA GLY A 390 -29.94 -33.67 30.10
C GLY A 390 -28.65 -33.41 30.90
N ILE A 391 -27.48 -33.73 30.33
CA ILE A 391 -26.18 -33.52 30.94
C ILE A 391 -25.87 -32.01 30.88
N ARG A 392 -25.98 -31.32 32.02
CA ARG A 392 -25.49 -29.94 32.15
C ARG A 392 -23.97 -29.96 32.00
N CYS A 393 -23.43 -29.32 30.96
CA CYS A 393 -22.01 -28.96 30.95
C CYS A 393 -21.75 -28.15 32.23
N LEU A 394 -20.84 -28.66 33.06
CA LEU A 394 -20.46 -28.04 34.33
C LEU A 394 -19.88 -26.65 34.05
N THR A 395 -20.44 -25.66 34.73
CA THR A 395 -20.06 -24.23 34.71
C THR A 395 -18.76 -23.94 35.44
#